data_AF-A0A6I3WRZ0-F1
#
_entry.id   AF-A0A6I3WRZ0-F1
#
_cell.length_a   1.000
_cell.length_b   1.000
_cell.length_c   1.000
_cell.angle_alpha   90.00
_cell.angle_beta   90.00
_cell.angle_gamma   90.00
#
_symmetry.space_group_name_H-M   'P 1'
#
loop_
_entity.id
_entity.type
_entity.pdbx_description
1 polymer ?
#
loop_
_entity_poly.entity_id
_entity_poly.type
_entity_poly.pdbx_seq_one_letter_code
_entity_poly.pdbx_strand_id
1 'polypeptide(L)' 'MSDQGIVDQELAQQLVDRAKAEGVKLTGPGGLLGDLTKRVLEAGLEGEMDGHLGYAKHTVEGRDGGNSRNG' A
#
# COMPACT_ATOMS: atom_id res chain seq x y z
N MET A 1 -24.00 5.60 -15.14
CA MET A 1 -22.94 5.27 -14.18
C MET A 1 -21.98 6.44 -14.18
N SER A 2 -22.02 7.25 -13.13
CA SER A 2 -21.06 8.32 -12.94
C SER A 2 -19.67 7.69 -12.88
N ASP A 3 -18.72 8.22 -13.63
CA ASP A 3 -17.30 7.85 -13.57
C ASP A 3 -16.75 8.32 -12.21
N GLN A 4 -17.02 7.56 -11.16
CA GLN A 4 -16.35 7.73 -9.88
C GLN A 4 -15.20 6.74 -9.86
N GLY A 5 -14.02 7.23 -10.23
CA GLY A 5 -12.77 6.52 -9.98
C GLY A 5 -12.67 6.14 -8.50
N ILE A 6 -11.92 5.07 -8.22
CA ILE A 6 -11.69 4.54 -6.85
C ILE A 6 -11.11 5.63 -5.93
N VAL A 7 -10.41 6.60 -6.50
CA VAL A 7 -9.97 7.82 -5.82
C VAL A 7 -10.93 8.94 -6.17
N ASP A 8 -11.74 9.36 -5.20
CA ASP A 8 -12.62 10.52 -5.36
C ASP A 8 -11.84 11.85 -5.23
N GLN A 9 -12.52 12.94 -5.59
CA GLN A 9 -11.94 14.27 -5.61
C GLN A 9 -11.57 14.78 -4.20
N GLU A 10 -12.31 14.40 -3.17
CA GLU A 10 -12.06 14.82 -1.80
C GLU A 10 -10.75 14.19 -1.29
N LEU A 11 -10.60 12.88 -1.49
CA LEU A 11 -9.39 12.15 -1.16
C LEU A 11 -8.18 12.69 -1.93
N ALA A 12 -8.33 12.95 -3.24
CA ALA A 12 -7.26 13.52 -4.05
C ALA A 12 -6.79 14.87 -3.49
N GLN A 13 -7.72 15.73 -3.08
CA GLN A 13 -7.41 17.04 -2.50
C GLN A 13 -6.66 16.90 -1.16
N GLN A 14 -7.13 16.02 -0.28
CA GLN A 14 -6.47 15.76 1.01
C GLN A 14 -5.02 15.29 0.83
N LEU A 15 -4.77 14.40 -0.13
CA LEU A 15 -3.42 13.92 -0.43
C LEU A 15 -2.51 15.04 -0.93
N VAL A 16 -3.01 15.90 -1.81
CA VAL A 16 -2.27 17.05 -2.34
C VAL A 16 -1.94 18.05 -1.23
N ASP A 17 -2.89 18.37 -0.37
CA ASP A 17 -2.68 19.34 0.71
C ASP A 17 -1.69 18.83 1.75
N ARG A 18 -1.73 17.54 2.06
CA ARG A 18 -0.73 16.90 2.92
C ARG A 18 0.67 16.92 2.30
N ALA A 19 0.80 16.57 1.02
CA ALA A 19 2.09 16.61 0.34
C ALA A 19 2.69 18.02 0.36
N LYS A 20 1.87 19.06 0.14
CA LYS A 20 2.31 20.46 0.26
C LYS A 20 2.76 20.80 1.68
N ALA A 21 1.99 20.42 2.69
CA ALA A 21 2.31 20.69 4.09
C ALA A 21 3.63 20.02 4.53
N GLU A 22 3.92 18.84 3.98
CA GLU A 22 5.15 18.08 4.26
C GLU A 22 6.32 18.45 3.31
N GLY A 23 6.12 19.38 2.36
CA GLY A 23 7.14 19.76 1.38
C GLY A 23 7.48 18.67 0.35
N VAL A 24 6.61 17.67 0.20
CA VAL A 24 6.75 16.54 -0.72
C VAL A 24 6.27 16.95 -2.11
N LYS A 25 7.02 16.57 -3.15
CA LYS A 25 6.62 16.80 -4.54
C LYS A 25 5.43 15.90 -4.89
N LEU A 26 4.52 16.38 -5.71
CA LEU A 26 3.42 15.54 -6.21
C LEU A 26 3.93 14.38 -7.06
N THR A 27 4.93 14.65 -7.90
CA THR A 27 5.50 13.70 -8.87
C THR A 27 7.03 13.64 -8.79
N GLY A 28 7.61 12.66 -9.49
CA GLY A 28 9.05 12.41 -9.50
C GLY A 28 9.52 11.46 -8.39
N PRO A 29 10.81 11.10 -8.36
CA PRO A 29 11.37 10.22 -7.34
C PRO A 29 11.13 10.78 -5.93
N GLY A 30 10.59 9.95 -5.03
CA GLY A 30 10.22 10.36 -3.67
C GLY A 30 9.02 11.31 -3.60
N GLY A 31 8.24 11.44 -4.68
CA GLY A 31 7.00 12.19 -4.70
C GLY A 31 5.79 11.36 -4.30
N LEU A 32 4.70 12.04 -3.94
CA LEU A 32 3.46 11.45 -3.44
C LEU A 32 2.94 10.30 -4.31
N LEU A 33 2.84 10.49 -5.64
CA LEU A 33 2.30 9.46 -6.52
C LEU A 33 3.19 8.20 -6.59
N GLY A 34 4.51 8.38 -6.51
CA GLY A 34 5.44 7.26 -6.45
C GLY A 34 5.27 6.46 -5.16
N ASP A 35 5.19 7.16 -4.02
CA ASP A 35 4.98 6.53 -2.72
C ASP A 35 3.62 5.85 -2.61
N LEU A 36 2.56 6.46 -3.17
CA LEU A 36 1.23 5.85 -3.22
C LEU A 36 1.25 4.56 -4.04
N THR A 37 1.88 4.59 -5.22
CA THR A 37 2.01 3.40 -6.08
C THR A 37 2.75 2.29 -5.37
N LYS A 38 3.87 2.61 -4.70
CA LYS A 38 4.65 1.66 -3.91
C LYS A 38 3.78 1.00 -2.83
N ARG A 39 3.05 1.79 -2.03
CA ARG A 39 2.21 1.27 -0.94
C ARG A 39 1.10 0.36 -1.45
N VAL A 40 0.48 0.69 -2.59
CA VAL A 40 -0.56 -0.16 -3.20
C VAL A 40 0.02 -1.50 -3.64
N LEU A 41 1.20 -1.51 -4.27
CA LEU A 41 1.87 -2.73 -4.68
C LEU A 41 2.28 -3.59 -3.47
N GLU A 42 2.86 -2.98 -2.43
CA GLU A 42 3.23 -3.66 -1.19
C GLU A 42 2.01 -4.28 -0.49
N ALA A 43 0.87 -3.57 -0.45
CA ALA A 43 -0.37 -4.08 0.12
C ALA A 43 -0.92 -5.28 -0.68
N GLY A 44 -0.85 -5.23 -2.01
CA GLY A 44 -1.23 -6.35 -2.87
C GLY A 44 -0.36 -7.59 -2.62
N LEU A 45 0.96 -7.40 -2.58
CA LEU A 45 1.93 -8.48 -2.32
C LEU A 45 1.74 -9.10 -0.93
N GLU A 46 1.52 -8.28 0.11
CA GLU A 46 1.27 -8.80 1.47
C GLU A 46 -0.01 -9.65 1.52
N GLY A 47 -1.08 -9.20 0.86
CA GLY A 47 -2.33 -9.97 0.73
C GLY A 47 -2.16 -11.28 -0.02
N GLU A 48 -1.35 -11.30 -1.08
CA GLU A 48 -1.02 -12.55 -1.80
C GLU A 48 -0.22 -13.52 -0.92
N MET A 49 0.72 -13.02 -0.11
CA MET A 49 1.45 -13.85 0.84
C MET A 49 0.52 -14.43 1.93
N ASP A 50 -0.43 -13.64 2.45
CA ASP A 50 -1.44 -14.11 3.41
C ASP A 50 -2.26 -15.26 2.82
N GLY A 51 -2.70 -15.11 1.56
CA GLY A 51 -3.42 -16.16 0.85
C GLY A 51 -2.58 -17.40 0.56
N HIS A 52 -1.33 -17.23 0.14
CA HIS A 52 -0.45 -18.34 -0.23
C HIS A 52 0.03 -19.16 0.96
N LEU A 53 0.34 -18.50 2.08
CA LEU A 53 0.83 -19.15 3.29
C LEU A 53 -0.31 -19.60 4.21
N GLY A 54 -1.51 -19.04 4.04
CA GLY A 54 -2.68 -19.36 4.85
C GLY A 54 -2.67 -18.74 6.24
N TYR A 55 -1.72 -17.82 6.52
CA TYR A 55 -1.62 -17.10 7.77
C TYR A 55 -1.01 -15.71 7.56
N ALA A 56 -1.39 -14.76 8.41
CA ALA A 56 -0.92 -13.37 8.35
C ALA A 56 0.49 -13.21 8.93
N LYS A 57 1.16 -12.09 8.64
CA LYS A 57 2.49 -11.81 9.20
C LYS A 57 2.48 -11.83 10.74
N HIS A 58 3.52 -12.42 11.33
CA HIS A 58 3.76 -12.53 12.77
C HIS A 58 2.77 -13.38 13.59
N THR A 59 1.90 -14.16 12.95
CA THR A 59 1.01 -15.07 13.69
C THR A 59 1.71 -16.37 14.09
N VAL A 60 1.17 -17.05 15.10
CA VAL A 60 1.79 -18.26 15.69
C VAL A 60 1.75 -19.45 14.75
N GLU A 61 0.78 -19.48 13.84
CA GLU A 61 0.60 -20.50 12.80
C GLU A 61 1.78 -20.54 11.81
N GLY A 62 2.53 -19.44 11.72
CA GLY A 62 3.74 -19.35 10.90
C GLY A 62 5.03 -19.77 11.59
N ARG A 63 5.01 -20.19 12.86
CA ARG A 63 6.21 -20.62 13.59
C ARG A 63 6.52 -22.10 13.33
N ASP A 64 7.81 -22.41 13.15
CA ASP A 64 8.35 -23.77 12.99
C ASP A 64 7.72 -24.58 11.83
N GLY A 65 7.03 -23.90 10.90
CA GLY A 65 6.49 -24.49 9.67
C GLY A 65 7.52 -24.52 8.54
N GLY A 66 7.40 -25.51 7.64
CA GLY A 66 8.36 -25.74 6.55
C GLY A 66 8.49 -24.60 5.53
N ASN A 67 7.54 -23.67 5.47
CA ASN A 67 7.60 -22.47 4.64
C ASN A 67 7.19 -21.24 5.47
N SER A 68 8.18 -20.63 6.11
CA SER A 68 8.02 -19.42 6.92
C SER A 68 8.29 -18.17 6.08
N ARG A 69 7.57 -17.07 6.36
CA ARG A 69 7.90 -15.75 5.78
C ARG A 69 9.34 -15.38 6.11
N ASN A 70 10.13 -15.05 5.09
CA ASN A 70 11.54 -14.65 5.22
C ASN A 70 11.79 -13.19 4.76
N GLY A 71 10.74 -12.37 4.81
CA GLY A 71 10.73 -10.93 4.52
C GLY A 71 10.65 -10.05 5.77
#